data_AF-A0A537FG10-F1
#
_entry.id   AF-A0A537FG10-F1
#
_cell.length_a   1.000
_cell.length_b   1.000
_cell.length_c   1.000
_cell.angle_alpha   90.00
_cell.angle_beta   90.00
_cell.angle_gamma   90.00
#
_symmetry.space_group_name_H-M   'P 1'
#
loop_
_entity.id
_entity.type
_entity.pdbx_description
1 polymer ?
#
loop_
_entity_poly.entity_id
_entity_poly.type
_entity_poly.pdbx_seq_one_letter_code
_entity_poly.pdbx_strand_id
1 'polypeptide(L)'
;MGYASVHRAGGVYIVETRLPSRGGLTSLWCILTQVENIVKTGVKLVFPLLLGRTVICDRYALDMVVDGMAGLHDVPGRTRLGFRLLRLLPKPNFAFFMDIDPEVAFKRKPDLPSLEDYVERLQLYRELSSSWDVVIVNARVSADTIHREIWKDIASSSLLGELAGSLEEVVGPIARGNVR
;
A
#
# COMPACT_ATOMS: atom_id res chain seq x y z
N MET A 1 -28.49 19.14 2.96
CA MET A 1 -27.56 19.38 1.84
C MET A 1 -27.24 18.04 1.19
N GLY A 2 -27.89 17.72 0.07
CA GLY A 2 -27.90 16.37 -0.55
C GLY A 2 -26.64 15.98 -1.32
N TYR A 3 -25.46 16.23 -0.74
CA TYR A 3 -24.15 15.93 -1.35
C TYR A 3 -23.47 14.70 -0.75
N ALA A 4 -24.06 14.10 0.28
CA ALA A 4 -23.53 12.96 0.99
C ALA A 4 -24.65 11.95 1.32
N SER A 5 -24.59 10.74 0.78
CA SER A 5 -25.28 9.59 1.36
C SER A 5 -24.41 9.04 2.48
N VAL A 6 -24.98 8.94 3.68
CA VAL A 6 -24.31 8.31 4.82
C VAL A 6 -24.86 6.90 4.93
N HIS A 7 -24.07 5.91 4.52
CA HIS A 7 -24.41 4.51 4.73
C HIS A 7 -23.86 4.08 6.08
N ARG A 8 -24.75 3.60 6.96
CA ARG A 8 -24.40 3.14 8.30
C ARG A 8 -24.32 1.62 8.29
N ALA A 9 -23.12 1.08 8.10
CA ALA A 9 -22.81 -0.33 8.29
C ALA A 9 -21.67 -0.47 9.32
N GLY A 10 -21.85 -1.34 10.31
CA GLY A 10 -20.77 -1.78 11.21
C GLY A 10 -20.13 -0.72 12.15
N GLY A 11 -20.66 0.49 12.26
CA GLY A 11 -20.07 1.56 13.09
C GLY A 11 -19.05 2.44 12.37
N VAL A 12 -18.88 2.26 11.06
CA VAL A 12 -18.07 3.13 10.20
C VAL A 12 -18.99 4.15 9.52
N TYR A 13 -18.62 5.44 9.57
CA TYR A 13 -19.34 6.50 8.85
C TYR A 13 -18.75 6.61 7.45
N ILE A 14 -19.38 5.98 6.45
CA ILE A 14 -18.99 6.16 5.05
C ILE A 14 -19.83 7.29 4.47
N VAL A 15 -19.16 8.39 4.13
CA VAL A 15 -19.72 9.56 3.49
C VAL A 15 -19.48 9.43 1.98
N GLU A 16 -20.48 8.95 1.25
CA GLU A 16 -20.43 8.95 -0.22
C GLU A 16 -20.61 10.38 -0.71
N THR A 17 -19.51 11.06 -1.02
CA THR A 17 -19.58 12.38 -1.63
C THR A 17 -19.94 12.24 -3.10
N ARG A 18 -21.17 12.64 -3.47
CA ARG A 18 -21.57 12.79 -4.88
C ARG A 18 -20.88 14.03 -5.44
N LEU A 19 -19.63 13.90 -5.85
CA LEU A 19 -18.89 14.97 -6.51
C LEU A 19 -19.51 15.23 -7.90
N PRO A 20 -19.88 16.48 -8.22
CA PRO A 20 -20.51 16.80 -9.49
C PRO A 20 -19.56 16.53 -10.66
N SER A 21 -20.14 16.02 -11.75
CA SER A 21 -19.51 15.63 -13.02
C SER A 21 -18.87 16.82 -13.77
N ARG A 22 -17.80 17.38 -13.22
CA ARG A 22 -16.87 18.29 -13.91
C ARG A 22 -15.46 17.79 -13.62
N GLY A 23 -14.99 16.87 -14.45
CA GLY A 23 -13.82 16.01 -14.18
C GLY A 23 -12.55 16.71 -13.71
N GLY A 24 -12.33 17.98 -14.10
CA GLY A 24 -11.19 18.78 -13.64
C GLY A 24 -11.22 19.13 -12.14
N LEU A 25 -12.38 19.52 -11.61
CA LEU A 25 -12.53 19.89 -10.19
C LEU A 25 -12.47 18.66 -9.29
N THR A 26 -13.09 17.56 -9.72
CA THR A 26 -13.00 16.26 -9.03
C THR A 26 -11.56 15.76 -8.99
N SER A 27 -10.82 15.90 -10.09
CA SER A 27 -9.40 15.52 -10.14
C SER A 27 -8.53 16.44 -9.27
N LEU A 28 -8.78 17.75 -9.26
CA LEU A 28 -8.03 18.68 -8.42
C LEU A 28 -8.28 18.42 -6.94
N TRP A 29 -9.55 18.21 -6.57
CA TRP A 29 -9.95 17.85 -5.22
C TRP A 29 -9.27 16.54 -4.76
N CYS A 30 -9.30 15.51 -5.60
CA CYS A 30 -8.62 14.25 -5.34
C CYS A 30 -7.10 14.44 -5.18
N ILE A 31 -6.45 15.23 -6.03
CA ILE A 31 -5.01 15.53 -5.90
C ILE A 31 -4.74 16.23 -4.57
N LEU A 32 -5.53 17.24 -4.19
CA LEU A 32 -5.33 17.99 -2.97
C LEU A 32 -5.46 17.10 -1.72
N THR A 33 -6.49 16.25 -1.66
CA THR A 33 -6.70 15.31 -0.54
C THR A 33 -5.59 14.27 -0.47
N GLN A 34 -5.13 13.74 -1.62
CA GLN A 34 -4.03 12.79 -1.62
C GLN A 34 -2.71 13.44 -1.22
N VAL A 35 -2.44 14.67 -1.63
CA VAL A 35 -1.25 15.44 -1.21
C VAL A 35 -1.26 15.65 0.30
N GLU A 36 -2.40 16.04 0.88
CA GLU A 36 -2.52 16.19 2.34
C GLU A 36 -2.22 14.87 3.07
N ASN A 37 -2.80 13.76 2.60
CA ASN A 37 -2.57 12.45 3.18
C ASN A 37 -1.10 12.00 3.03
N ILE A 38 -0.46 12.27 1.87
CA ILE A 38 0.96 12.01 1.64
C ILE A 38 1.83 12.80 2.61
N VAL A 39 1.55 14.09 2.83
CA VAL A 39 2.33 14.93 3.74
C VAL A 39 2.18 14.44 5.18
N LYS A 40 0.94 14.17 5.63
CA LYS A 40 0.69 13.69 7.00
C LYS A 40 1.31 12.31 7.26
N THR A 41 1.10 11.36 6.37
CA THR A 41 1.63 10.00 6.49
C THR A 41 3.13 10.00 6.30
N GLY A 42 3.62 10.73 5.29
CA GLY A 42 5.04 10.87 4.97
C GLY A 42 5.84 11.45 6.13
N VAL A 43 5.40 12.54 6.77
CA VAL A 43 6.14 13.11 7.91
C VAL A 43 6.19 12.14 9.08
N LYS A 44 5.08 11.45 9.39
CA LYS A 44 5.02 10.46 10.48
C LYS A 44 5.84 9.20 10.20
N LEU A 45 6.06 8.86 8.94
CA LEU A 45 6.84 7.71 8.52
C LEU A 45 8.33 8.06 8.39
N VAL A 46 8.65 9.16 7.74
CA VAL A 46 10.01 9.61 7.49
C VAL A 46 10.72 9.98 8.79
N PHE A 47 10.03 10.58 9.76
CA PHE A 47 10.65 10.93 11.04
C PHE A 47 11.24 9.72 11.79
N PRO A 48 10.48 8.65 12.13
CA PRO A 48 11.04 7.47 12.78
C PRO A 48 12.05 6.71 11.90
N LEU A 49 11.88 6.70 10.57
CA LEU A 49 12.85 6.10 9.66
C LEU A 49 14.20 6.84 9.69
N LEU A 50 14.20 8.17 9.73
CA LEU A 50 15.42 8.98 9.87
C LEU A 50 16.11 8.74 11.23
N LEU A 51 15.36 8.34 12.25
CA LEU A 51 15.88 7.92 13.54
C LEU A 51 16.40 6.46 13.55
N GLY A 52 16.43 5.79 12.39
CA GLY A 52 16.90 4.40 12.26
C GLY A 52 15.96 3.37 12.88
N ARG A 53 14.68 3.71 13.09
CA ARG A 53 13.70 2.79 13.67
C ARG A 53 12.96 2.02 12.58
N THR A 54 12.65 0.76 12.87
CA THR A 54 11.74 -0.05 12.05
C THR A 54 10.31 0.46 12.20
N VAL A 55 9.63 0.71 11.07
CA VAL A 55 8.24 1.15 11.02
C VAL A 55 7.39 0.05 10.41
N ILE A 56 6.34 -0.37 11.12
CA ILE A 56 5.34 -1.31 10.63
C ILE A 56 4.07 -0.52 10.33
N CYS A 57 3.58 -0.60 9.09
CA CYS A 57 2.38 0.09 8.65
C CYS A 57 1.26 -0.92 8.39
N ASP A 58 0.14 -0.81 9.13
CA ASP A 58 -1.12 -1.42 8.77
C ASP A 58 -1.82 -0.50 7.76
N ARG A 59 -1.74 -0.87 6.47
CA ARG A 59 -2.11 -0.09 5.27
C ARG A 59 -1.12 1.02 4.90
N TYR A 60 -0.86 1.15 3.60
CA TYR A 60 0.10 2.13 3.06
C TYR A 60 -0.36 2.64 1.68
N ALA A 61 0.57 3.13 0.86
CA ALA A 61 0.30 3.76 -0.43
C ALA A 61 -0.60 2.92 -1.37
N LEU A 62 -0.45 1.59 -1.38
CA LEU A 62 -1.26 0.71 -2.22
C LEU A 62 -2.76 0.74 -1.83
N ASP A 63 -3.07 0.76 -0.54
CA ASP A 63 -4.46 0.84 -0.03
C ASP A 63 -5.10 2.15 -0.46
N MET A 64 -4.36 3.26 -0.38
CA MET A 64 -4.81 4.57 -0.84
C MET A 64 -5.09 4.62 -2.35
N VAL A 65 -4.34 3.86 -3.16
CA VAL A 65 -4.59 3.73 -4.61
C VAL A 65 -5.85 2.92 -4.85
N VAL A 66 -5.97 1.76 -4.20
CA VAL A 66 -7.10 0.84 -4.39
C VAL A 66 -8.41 1.51 -3.96
N ASP A 67 -8.45 2.14 -2.79
CA ASP A 67 -9.65 2.83 -2.31
C ASP A 67 -10.03 4.02 -3.18
N GLY A 68 -9.05 4.78 -3.66
CA GLY A 68 -9.32 5.89 -4.56
C GLY A 68 -9.78 5.44 -5.95
N MET A 69 -9.24 4.33 -6.47
CA MET A 69 -9.67 3.76 -7.75
C MET A 69 -11.07 3.18 -7.66
N ALA A 70 -11.38 2.41 -6.61
CA ALA A 70 -12.71 1.86 -6.36
C ALA A 70 -13.75 2.99 -6.16
N GLY A 71 -13.42 4.01 -5.36
CA GLY A 71 -14.31 5.15 -5.11
C GLY A 71 -14.58 6.05 -6.33
N LEU A 72 -13.69 6.02 -7.34
CA LEU A 72 -13.85 6.77 -8.59
C LEU A 72 -14.28 5.90 -9.78
N HIS A 73 -14.46 4.59 -9.58
CA HIS A 73 -14.66 3.58 -10.63
C HIS A 73 -13.63 3.69 -11.77
N ASP A 74 -12.36 3.94 -11.43
CA ASP A 74 -11.27 4.06 -12.39
C ASP A 74 -10.71 2.68 -12.76
N VAL A 75 -10.40 2.48 -14.04
CA VAL A 75 -9.87 1.21 -14.54
C VAL A 75 -8.36 1.10 -14.27
N PRO A 76 -7.86 -0.07 -13.82
CA PRO A 76 -6.43 -0.36 -13.73
C PRO A 76 -5.70 -0.09 -15.06
N GLY A 77 -4.61 0.68 -14.98
CA GLY A 77 -3.82 1.12 -16.15
C GLY A 77 -4.08 2.56 -16.63
N ARG A 78 -5.22 3.18 -16.28
CA ARG A 78 -5.47 4.62 -16.47
C ARG A 78 -5.39 5.39 -15.16
N THR A 79 -4.41 5.06 -14.32
CA THR A 79 -4.22 5.72 -13.03
C THR A 79 -4.00 7.22 -13.23
N ARG A 80 -4.91 8.00 -12.64
CA ARG A 80 -4.85 9.46 -12.59
C ARG A 80 -3.51 9.90 -12.01
N LEU A 81 -3.07 11.09 -12.42
CA LEU A 81 -1.83 11.70 -11.96
C LEU A 81 -1.72 11.71 -10.42
N GLY A 82 -2.84 11.92 -9.72
CA GLY A 82 -2.91 11.86 -8.25
C GLY A 82 -2.44 10.53 -7.65
N PHE A 83 -2.79 9.39 -8.26
CA PHE A 83 -2.34 8.07 -7.79
C PHE A 83 -0.87 7.80 -8.12
N ARG A 84 -0.35 8.43 -9.18
CA ARG A 84 1.09 8.36 -9.48
C ARG A 84 1.92 9.10 -8.44
N LEU A 85 1.40 10.17 -7.85
CA LEU A 85 2.07 10.91 -6.77
C LEU A 85 2.28 10.04 -5.52
N LEU A 86 1.44 9.02 -5.29
CA LEU A 86 1.63 8.09 -4.16
C LEU A 86 2.90 7.24 -4.30
N ARG A 87 3.47 7.11 -5.52
CA ARG A 87 4.78 6.47 -5.72
C ARG A 87 5.95 7.31 -5.22
N LEU A 88 5.73 8.59 -4.86
CA LEU A 88 6.75 9.43 -4.24
C LEU A 88 6.93 9.12 -2.75
N LEU A 89 6.00 8.38 -2.14
CA LEU A 89 6.15 7.91 -0.78
C LEU A 89 7.34 6.94 -0.69
N PRO A 90 8.05 6.90 0.46
CA PRO A 90 9.16 5.97 0.65
C PRO A 90 8.76 4.53 0.31
N LYS A 91 9.54 3.87 -0.55
CA LYS A 91 9.28 2.47 -0.93
C LYS A 91 9.50 1.58 0.31
N PRO A 92 8.55 0.72 0.68
CA PRO A 92 8.75 -0.20 1.79
C PRO A 92 9.80 -1.25 1.43
N ASN A 93 10.59 -1.68 2.41
CA ASN A 93 11.51 -2.82 2.24
C ASN A 93 10.76 -4.13 2.05
N PHE A 94 9.62 -4.27 2.75
CA PHE A 94 8.73 -5.41 2.65
C PHE A 94 7.29 -4.92 2.61
N ALA A 95 6.50 -5.44 1.68
CA ALA A 95 5.07 -5.19 1.60
C ALA A 95 4.35 -6.51 1.37
N PHE A 96 3.34 -6.78 2.18
CA PHE A 96 2.58 -8.02 2.14
C PHE A 96 1.10 -7.72 1.92
N PHE A 97 0.49 -8.41 0.96
CA PHE A 97 -0.94 -8.37 0.70
C PHE A 97 -1.56 -9.69 1.14
N MET A 98 -2.48 -9.63 2.09
CA MET A 98 -3.18 -10.80 2.65
C MET A 98 -4.35 -11.19 1.74
N ASP A 99 -4.17 -12.18 0.87
CA ASP A 99 -5.21 -12.67 -0.04
C ASP A 99 -6.17 -13.61 0.70
N ILE A 100 -7.43 -13.21 0.78
CA ILE A 100 -8.51 -13.96 1.43
C ILE A 100 -9.78 -13.87 0.58
N ASP A 101 -10.71 -14.80 0.76
CA ASP A 101 -12.03 -14.73 0.14
C ASP A 101 -12.78 -13.46 0.55
N PRO A 102 -13.41 -12.74 -0.40
CA PRO A 102 -14.15 -11.53 -0.12
C PRO A 102 -15.34 -11.80 0.82
N GLU A 103 -15.98 -12.96 0.73
CA GLU A 103 -17.07 -13.35 1.63
C GLU A 103 -16.58 -13.53 3.07
N VAL A 104 -15.38 -14.08 3.23
CA VAL A 104 -14.77 -14.27 4.56
C VAL A 104 -14.31 -12.93 5.12
N ALA A 105 -13.73 -12.05 4.30
CA ALA A 105 -13.37 -10.70 4.69
C ALA A 105 -14.59 -9.90 5.15
N PHE A 106 -15.66 -9.91 4.34
CA PHE A 106 -16.92 -9.22 4.64
C PHE A 106 -17.56 -9.72 5.94
N LYS A 107 -17.58 -11.04 6.17
CA LYS A 107 -18.09 -11.63 7.43
C LYS A 107 -17.27 -11.24 8.65
N ARG A 108 -15.94 -11.15 8.53
CA ARG A 108 -15.06 -10.78 9.64
C ARG A 108 -15.22 -9.32 10.03
N LYS A 109 -15.38 -8.44 9.03
CA LYS A 109 -15.52 -7.01 9.26
C LYS A 109 -16.32 -6.39 8.11
N PRO A 110 -17.63 -6.13 8.28
CA PRO A 110 -18.47 -5.55 7.24
C PRO A 110 -18.27 -4.03 7.20
N ASP A 111 -17.06 -3.62 6.79
CA ASP A 111 -16.69 -2.20 6.72
C ASP A 111 -17.23 -1.54 5.45
N LEU A 112 -17.35 -2.29 4.35
CA LEU A 112 -17.87 -1.79 3.07
C LEU A 112 -19.37 -2.11 2.94
N PRO A 113 -20.12 -1.31 2.16
CA PRO A 113 -21.57 -1.42 2.10
C PRO A 113 -22.06 -2.71 1.42
N SER A 114 -21.28 -3.29 0.50
CA SER A 114 -21.64 -4.49 -0.24
C SER A 114 -20.49 -5.50 -0.37
N LEU A 115 -20.82 -6.75 -0.72
CA LEU A 115 -19.82 -7.78 -1.01
C LEU A 115 -19.09 -7.46 -2.32
N GLU A 116 -19.80 -6.85 -3.27
CA GLU A 116 -19.31 -6.41 -4.56
C GLU A 116 -18.16 -5.41 -4.40
N ASP A 117 -18.25 -4.50 -3.42
CA ASP A 117 -17.18 -3.54 -3.08
C ASP A 117 -15.89 -4.23 -2.63
N TYR A 118 -15.99 -5.37 -1.94
CA TYR A 118 -14.83 -6.19 -1.56
C TYR A 118 -14.25 -6.91 -2.76
N VAL A 119 -15.10 -7.44 -3.65
CA VAL A 119 -14.68 -8.14 -4.87
C VAL A 119 -13.90 -7.19 -5.78
N GLU A 120 -14.40 -5.97 -6.00
CA GLU A 120 -13.75 -4.94 -6.83
C GLU A 120 -12.36 -4.58 -6.27
N ARG A 121 -12.27 -4.30 -4.97
CA ARG A 121 -10.99 -3.97 -4.32
C ARG A 121 -10.01 -5.13 -4.35
N LEU A 122 -10.48 -6.35 -4.13
CA LEU A 122 -9.64 -7.56 -4.18
C LEU A 122 -9.03 -7.76 -5.57
N GLN A 123 -9.80 -7.52 -6.63
CA GLN A 123 -9.29 -7.55 -8.00
C GLN A 123 -8.21 -6.48 -8.21
N LEU A 124 -8.46 -5.23 -7.78
CA LEU A 124 -7.47 -4.15 -7.86
C LEU A 124 -6.19 -4.47 -7.09
N TYR A 125 -6.28 -5.05 -5.89
CA TYR A 125 -5.12 -5.48 -5.13
C TYR A 125 -4.29 -6.52 -5.88
N ARG A 126 -4.94 -7.55 -6.43
CA ARG A 126 -4.27 -8.61 -7.20
C ARG A 126 -3.56 -8.04 -8.42
N GLU A 127 -4.22 -7.16 -9.17
CA GLU A 127 -3.64 -6.55 -10.37
C GLU A 127 -2.50 -5.58 -10.08
N LEU A 128 -2.63 -4.78 -9.01
CA LEU A 128 -1.62 -3.78 -8.66
C LEU A 128 -0.43 -4.36 -7.90
N SER A 129 -0.60 -5.49 -7.19
CA SER A 129 0.43 -6.11 -6.36
C SER A 129 1.78 -6.27 -7.08
N SER A 130 1.78 -6.77 -8.31
CA SER A 130 3.01 -6.98 -9.10
C SER A 130 3.73 -5.67 -9.43
N SER A 131 2.97 -4.61 -9.71
CA SER A 131 3.56 -3.31 -10.08
C SER A 131 4.04 -2.48 -8.88
N TRP A 132 3.62 -2.85 -7.68
CA TRP A 132 3.96 -2.21 -6.41
C TRP A 132 4.95 -3.02 -5.57
N ASP A 133 5.47 -4.13 -6.12
CA ASP A 133 6.45 -5.00 -5.44
C ASP A 133 5.93 -5.54 -4.10
N VAL A 134 4.65 -5.96 -4.11
CA VAL A 134 3.96 -6.49 -2.93
C VAL A 134 3.86 -8.00 -3.04
N VAL A 135 4.30 -8.69 -1.99
CA VAL A 135 4.23 -10.14 -1.87
C VAL A 135 2.80 -10.54 -1.49
N ILE A 136 2.18 -11.41 -2.28
CA ILE A 136 0.85 -11.95 -1.97
C ILE A 136 1.02 -13.12 -0.99
N VAL A 137 0.36 -13.01 0.16
CA VAL A 137 0.37 -14.02 1.23
C VAL A 137 -1.01 -14.66 1.33
N ASN A 138 -1.07 -15.98 1.37
CA ASN A 138 -2.33 -16.70 1.52
C ASN A 138 -2.88 -16.55 2.94
N ALA A 139 -3.96 -15.77 3.11
CA ALA A 139 -4.56 -15.51 4.41
C ALA A 139 -5.73 -16.46 4.77
N ARG A 140 -5.83 -17.61 4.08
CA ARG A 140 -6.82 -18.67 4.35
C ARG A 140 -6.32 -19.69 5.39
N VAL A 141 -5.04 -19.61 5.75
CA VAL A 141 -4.42 -20.48 6.76
C VAL A 141 -4.43 -19.82 8.14
N SER A 142 -3.94 -20.52 9.17
CA SER A 142 -3.85 -19.97 10.53
C SER A 142 -2.87 -18.78 10.61
N ALA A 143 -3.12 -17.88 11.55
CA ALA A 143 -2.25 -16.72 11.80
C ALA A 143 -0.80 -17.12 12.09
N ASP A 144 -0.58 -18.23 12.80
CA ASP A 144 0.77 -18.76 13.07
C ASP A 144 1.51 -19.18 11.79
N THR A 145 0.79 -19.70 10.80
CA THR A 145 1.38 -20.10 9.52
C THR A 145 1.78 -18.86 8.72
N ILE A 146 0.88 -17.87 8.65
CA ILE A 146 1.11 -16.58 7.99
C ILE A 146 2.33 -15.88 8.61
N HIS A 147 2.39 -15.81 9.94
CA HIS A 147 3.49 -15.20 10.66
C HIS A 147 4.84 -15.84 10.31
N ARG A 148 4.88 -17.17 10.28
CA ARG A 148 6.09 -17.93 9.94
C ARG A 148 6.56 -17.68 8.51
N GLU A 149 5.62 -17.60 7.56
CA GLU A 149 5.90 -17.31 6.15
C GLU A 149 6.51 -15.91 6.00
N ILE A 150 5.86 -14.89 6.56
CA ILE A 150 6.35 -13.50 6.54
C ILE A 150 7.72 -13.39 7.20
N TRP A 151 7.91 -14.04 8.36
CA TRP A 151 9.18 -13.99 9.07
C TRP A 151 10.31 -14.63 8.28
N LYS A 152 10.03 -15.72 7.56
CA LYS A 152 11.03 -16.39 6.71
C LYS A 152 11.51 -15.48 5.59
N ASP A 153 10.60 -14.73 4.96
CA ASP A 153 10.94 -13.79 3.89
C ASP A 153 11.79 -12.63 4.42
N ILE A 154 11.41 -12.05 5.56
CA ILE A 154 12.17 -10.97 6.20
C ILE A 154 13.56 -11.45 6.62
N ALA A 155 13.65 -12.62 7.26
CA ALA A 155 14.93 -13.18 7.74
C ALA A 155 15.88 -13.49 6.57
N SER A 156 15.36 -14.08 5.49
CA SER A 156 16.16 -14.42 4.31
C SER A 156 16.76 -13.16 3.65
N SER A 157 15.98 -12.08 3.60
CA SER A 157 16.47 -10.79 3.08
C SER A 157 17.48 -10.11 4.00
N SER A 158 17.32 -10.23 5.32
CA SER A 158 18.28 -9.67 6.29
C SER A 158 19.64 -10.38 6.20
N LEU A 159 19.61 -11.72 6.10
CA LEU A 159 20.80 -12.55 5.92
C LEU A 159 21.55 -12.21 4.61
N LEU A 160 20.81 -12.00 3.51
CA LEU A 160 21.41 -11.57 2.25
C LEU A 160 22.05 -10.18 2.35
N GLY A 161 21.46 -9.26 3.12
CA GLY A 161 22.03 -7.94 3.41
C GLY A 161 23.33 -8.01 4.20
N GLU A 162 23.39 -8.86 5.23
CA GLU A 162 24.60 -9.08 6.04
C GLU A 162 25.71 -9.76 5.23
N LEU A 163 25.36 -10.71 4.36
CA LEU A 163 26.33 -11.37 3.48
C LEU A 163 26.87 -10.41 2.40
N ALA A 164 26.04 -9.52 1.85
CA ALA A 164 26.49 -8.51 0.91
C ALA A 164 27.40 -7.46 1.57
N GLY A 165 27.05 -7.00 2.78
CA GLY A 165 27.88 -6.07 3.55
C GLY A 165 29.24 -6.67 3.95
N SER A 166 29.28 -7.95 4.33
CA SER A 166 30.55 -8.63 4.64
C SER A 166 31.41 -8.91 3.39
N LEU A 167 30.80 -9.14 2.22
CA LEU A 167 31.54 -9.25 0.96
C LEU A 167 32.16 -7.91 0.52
N GLU A 168 31.48 -6.77 0.72
CA GLU A 168 32.06 -5.45 0.44
C GLU A 168 33.20 -5.10 1.42
N GLU A 169 33.14 -5.56 2.67
CA GLU A 169 34.22 -5.36 3.64
C GLU A 169 35.46 -6.23 3.35
N VAL A 170 35.26 -7.43 2.79
CA VAL A 170 36.34 -8.34 2.37
C VAL A 170 36.98 -7.92 1.05
N VAL A 171 36.21 -7.32 0.13
CA VAL A 171 36.72 -6.74 -1.12
C VAL A 171 37.06 -5.26 -0.88
N GLY A 172 38.10 -5.02 -0.08
CA GLY A 172 38.71 -3.69 0.05
C GLY A 172 39.11 -3.09 -1.31
N PRO A 173 39.31 -1.76 -1.39
CA PRO A 173 39.43 -1.05 -2.65
C PRO A 173 40.57 -1.64 -3.49
N ILE A 174 40.26 -2.15 -4.68
CA ILE A 174 41.26 -2.51 -5.67
C ILE A 174 42.05 -1.23 -5.95
N ALA A 175 43.26 -1.17 -5.40
CA ALA A 175 44.21 -0.10 -5.64
C ALA A 175 44.39 0.01 -7.16
N ARG A 176 43.89 1.10 -7.74
CA ARG A 176 44.29 1.51 -9.10
C ARG A 176 45.78 1.82 -9.05
N GLY A 177 46.59 0.82 -9.37
CA GLY A 177 48.01 0.98 -9.59
C GLY A 177 48.25 1.99 -10.70
N ASN A 178 49.05 3.02 -10.40
CA ASN A 178 49.59 3.97 -11.35
C ASN A 178 50.26 3.22 -12.52
N VAL A 179 49.72 3.39 -13.71
CA VAL A 179 50.49 3.19 -14.95
C VAL A 179 51.14 4.53 -15.24
N ARG A 180 52.47 4.55 -15.10
CA ARG A 180 53.36 5.63 -15.55
C ARG A 180 53.35 5.75 -17.07
#